data_AF-A0A0M2DUR2-F1
#
_entry.id   AF-A0A0M2DUR2-F1
#
_cell.length_a   1.000
_cell.length_b   1.000
_cell.length_c   1.000
_cell.angle_alpha   90.00
_cell.angle_beta   90.00
_cell.angle_gamma   90.00
#
_symmetry.space_group_name_H-M   'P 1'
#
loop_
_entity.id
_entity.type
_entity.pdbx_description
1 polymer ?
#
loop_
_entity_poly.entity_id
_entity_poly.type
_entity_poly.pdbx_seq_one_letter_code
_entity_poly.pdbx_strand_id
1 'polypeptide(L)'
;MKFLRFESEAAAREVFGLHFVDGAWPAYFATAAVDVVGLVMRPTGEMVDGVPVMAAVPGWHINLSERVPELEPYEVEAPATPDRVFAGSDDVAPPRVPARVTRRQARQALALAGLFAAVQPAIDAIPDPQQRQLAQIEWDDSQDFERERPLLIELGHAIGLDDAGIDALFIRAGGL
;
A
#
# COMPACT_ATOMS: atom_id res chain seq x y z
N MET A 1 -11.37 -31.09 3.82
CA MET A 1 -10.47 -30.00 3.38
C MET A 1 -10.02 -30.25 1.96
N LYS A 2 -10.15 -29.26 1.09
CA LYS A 2 -9.62 -29.25 -0.28
C LYS A 2 -8.59 -28.14 -0.40
N PHE A 3 -7.61 -28.36 -1.26
CA PHE A 3 -6.51 -27.45 -1.50
C PHE A 3 -6.63 -26.97 -2.93
N LEU A 4 -6.68 -25.66 -3.12
CA LEU A 4 -6.75 -25.05 -4.43
C LEU A 4 -5.43 -24.35 -4.73
N ARG A 5 -5.03 -24.38 -6.00
CA ARG A 5 -3.92 -23.59 -6.52
C ARG A 5 -4.35 -22.85 -7.77
N PHE A 6 -4.13 -21.54 -7.75
CA PHE A 6 -4.33 -20.64 -8.88
C PHE A 6 -2.98 -20.15 -9.41
N GLU A 7 -2.96 -19.64 -10.64
CA GLU A 7 -1.74 -19.07 -11.23
C GLU A 7 -1.25 -17.83 -10.47
N SER A 8 -2.19 -17.00 -10.01
CA SER A 8 -1.93 -15.76 -9.27
C SER A 8 -3.11 -15.40 -8.36
N GLU A 9 -2.92 -14.41 -7.48
CA GLU A 9 -4.03 -13.85 -6.71
C GLU A 9 -5.13 -13.29 -7.63
N ALA A 10 -4.76 -12.55 -8.68
CA ALA A 10 -5.71 -11.98 -9.63
C ALA A 10 -6.59 -13.06 -10.30
N ALA A 11 -5.98 -14.18 -10.73
CA ALA A 11 -6.72 -15.31 -11.29
C ALA A 11 -7.68 -15.93 -10.27
N ALA A 12 -7.24 -16.07 -9.01
CA ALA A 12 -8.11 -16.55 -7.94
C ALA A 12 -9.28 -15.58 -7.69
N ARG A 13 -9.03 -14.27 -7.68
CA ARG A 13 -10.07 -13.25 -7.47
C ARG A 13 -11.09 -13.24 -8.61
N GLU A 14 -10.66 -13.43 -9.85
CA GLU A 14 -11.57 -13.54 -11.01
C GLU A 14 -12.51 -14.75 -10.86
N VAL A 15 -11.99 -15.89 -10.42
CA VAL A 15 -12.77 -17.12 -10.20
C VAL A 15 -13.79 -16.95 -9.07
N PHE A 16 -13.40 -16.31 -7.96
CA PHE A 16 -14.32 -16.04 -6.86
C PHE A 16 -15.30 -14.89 -7.18
N GLY A 17 -14.96 -14.01 -8.11
CA GLY A 17 -15.87 -13.14 -8.86
C GLY A 17 -16.76 -12.25 -7.99
N LEU A 18 -18.08 -12.42 -8.10
CA LEU A 18 -19.08 -11.58 -7.40
C LEU A 18 -19.21 -11.87 -5.89
N HIS A 19 -18.46 -12.84 -5.35
CA HIS A 19 -18.55 -13.21 -3.93
C HIS A 19 -17.75 -12.28 -3.01
N PHE A 20 -16.98 -11.35 -3.57
CA PHE A 20 -16.29 -10.33 -2.79
C PHE A 20 -17.30 -9.28 -2.29
N VAL A 21 -17.18 -8.93 -1.01
CA VAL A 21 -17.91 -7.80 -0.40
C VAL A 21 -16.87 -6.76 -0.01
N ASP A 22 -17.01 -5.53 -0.52
CA ASP A 22 -16.07 -4.43 -0.29
C ASP A 22 -14.60 -4.80 -0.62
N GLY A 23 -14.40 -5.67 -1.61
CA GLY A 23 -13.08 -6.15 -2.02
C GLY A 23 -12.43 -7.18 -1.07
N ALA A 24 -13.12 -7.60 -0.01
CA ALA A 24 -12.67 -8.66 0.89
C ALA A 24 -13.00 -10.06 0.35
N TRP A 25 -12.09 -11.01 0.56
CA TRP A 25 -12.31 -12.42 0.25
C TRP A 25 -13.54 -12.95 0.98
N PRO A 26 -14.39 -13.76 0.33
CA PRO A 26 -15.56 -14.34 0.99
C PRO A 26 -15.13 -15.31 2.08
N ALA A 27 -15.83 -15.30 3.22
CA ALA A 27 -15.65 -16.31 4.26
C ALA A 27 -16.17 -17.70 3.83
N TYR A 28 -17.12 -17.72 2.88
CA TYR A 28 -17.73 -18.94 2.35
C TYR A 28 -17.96 -18.82 0.85
N PHE A 29 -17.76 -19.93 0.14
CA PHE A 29 -18.13 -20.10 -1.26
C PHE A 29 -19.01 -21.34 -1.38
N ALA A 30 -20.25 -21.16 -1.83
CA ALA A 30 -21.32 -22.16 -1.67
C ALA A 30 -21.46 -22.60 -0.20
N THR A 31 -21.22 -23.88 0.11
CA THR A 31 -21.24 -24.43 1.48
C THR A 31 -19.86 -24.47 2.13
N ALA A 32 -18.79 -24.27 1.36
CA ALA A 32 -17.44 -24.43 1.86
C ALA A 32 -16.92 -23.15 2.53
N ALA A 33 -16.35 -23.28 3.72
CA ALA A 33 -15.55 -22.22 4.33
C ALA A 33 -14.28 -22.01 3.51
N VAL A 34 -13.88 -20.75 3.34
CA VAL A 34 -12.75 -20.33 2.50
C VAL A 34 -11.64 -19.79 3.39
N ASP A 35 -10.50 -20.47 3.36
CA ASP A 35 -9.27 -20.02 4.02
C ASP A 35 -8.25 -19.60 2.95
N VAL A 36 -8.02 -18.29 2.82
CA VAL A 36 -7.05 -17.75 1.87
C VAL A 36 -5.64 -17.91 2.45
N VAL A 37 -4.85 -18.79 1.85
CA VAL A 37 -3.47 -19.08 2.26
C VAL A 37 -2.48 -18.15 1.56
N GLY A 38 -2.76 -17.75 0.32
CA GLY A 38 -1.91 -16.85 -0.42
C GLY A 38 -0.64 -17.49 -0.98
N LEU A 39 0.46 -16.74 -0.95
CA LEU A 39 1.77 -17.28 -1.31
C LEU A 39 2.28 -18.24 -0.25
N VAL A 40 2.88 -19.32 -0.72
CA VAL A 40 3.54 -20.30 0.14
C VAL A 40 5.04 -20.20 -0.06
N MET A 41 5.78 -19.87 1.00
CA MET A 41 7.24 -19.81 0.97
C MET A 41 7.84 -21.10 1.54
N ARG A 42 8.84 -21.67 0.86
CA ARG A 42 9.59 -22.84 1.30
C ARG A 42 11.09 -22.56 1.40
N PRO A 43 11.80 -23.13 2.39
CA PRO A 43 13.25 -23.09 2.40
C PRO A 43 13.81 -23.71 1.12
N THR A 44 14.78 -23.05 0.50
CA THR A 44 15.49 -23.58 -0.67
C THR A 44 16.51 -24.66 -0.29
N GLY A 45 16.83 -24.77 1.01
CA GLY A 45 17.95 -25.54 1.54
C GLY A 45 19.22 -24.72 1.71
N GLU A 46 19.25 -23.49 1.21
CA GLU A 46 20.34 -22.53 1.43
C GLU A 46 20.12 -21.74 2.72
N MET A 47 21.23 -21.33 3.35
CA MET A 47 21.26 -20.54 4.58
C MET A 47 22.12 -19.29 4.38
N VAL A 48 21.62 -18.13 4.79
CA VAL A 48 22.37 -16.86 4.82
C VAL A 48 22.32 -16.32 6.25
N ASP A 49 23.48 -16.14 6.88
CA ASP A 49 23.63 -15.71 8.28
C ASP A 49 22.78 -16.51 9.29
N GLY A 50 22.63 -17.82 9.05
CA GLY A 50 21.84 -18.72 9.89
C GLY A 50 20.32 -18.63 9.68
N VAL A 51 19.86 -17.84 8.71
CA VAL A 51 18.46 -17.75 8.29
C VAL A 51 18.26 -18.54 6.99
N PRO A 52 17.23 -19.41 6.90
CA PRO A 52 16.95 -20.13 5.66
C PRO A 52 16.52 -19.17 4.55
N VAL A 53 17.11 -19.32 3.37
CA VAL A 53 16.63 -18.64 2.18
C VAL A 53 15.29 -19.26 1.79
N MET A 54 14.29 -18.41 1.61
CA MET A 54 12.93 -18.81 1.29
C MET A 54 12.66 -18.53 -0.20
N ALA A 55 11.98 -19.45 -0.88
CA ALA A 55 11.47 -19.28 -2.24
C ALA A 55 9.97 -19.54 -2.30
N ALA A 56 9.27 -18.82 -3.16
CA ALA A 56 7.85 -19.03 -3.39
C ALA A 56 7.61 -20.38 -4.08
N VAL A 57 6.66 -21.15 -3.55
CA VAL A 57 6.05 -22.27 -4.24
C VAL A 57 5.14 -21.69 -5.32
N PRO A 58 5.17 -22.23 -6.56
CA PRO A 58 4.34 -21.71 -7.64
C PRO A 58 2.86 -21.64 -7.29
N GLY A 59 2.25 -20.50 -7.58
CA GLY A 59 0.80 -20.28 -7.49
C GLY A 59 0.30 -19.68 -6.19
N TRP A 60 -0.98 -19.31 -6.21
CA TRP A 60 -1.73 -18.75 -5.10
C TRP A 60 -2.65 -19.80 -4.51
N HIS A 61 -2.65 -19.94 -3.18
CA HIS A 61 -3.27 -21.09 -2.52
C HIS A 61 -4.48 -20.70 -1.68
N ILE A 62 -5.54 -21.50 -1.75
CA ILE A 62 -6.77 -21.36 -0.96
C ILE A 62 -7.17 -22.74 -0.46
N ASN A 63 -7.58 -22.85 0.80
CA ASN A 63 -8.17 -24.08 1.33
C ASN A 63 -9.68 -23.92 1.43
N LEU A 64 -10.39 -25.02 1.17
CA LEU A 64 -11.83 -25.12 1.38
C LEU A 64 -12.13 -26.19 2.43
N SER A 65 -13.16 -25.99 3.26
CA SER A 65 -13.60 -27.02 4.22
C SER A 65 -14.04 -28.32 3.52
N GLU A 66 -14.71 -28.19 2.38
CA GLU A 66 -15.29 -29.27 1.59
C GLU A 66 -15.09 -29.05 0.07
N ARG A 67 -15.52 -30.02 -0.73
CA ARG A 67 -15.44 -29.94 -2.19
C ARG A 67 -16.51 -29.00 -2.74
N VAL A 68 -16.10 -28.15 -3.66
CA VAL A 68 -16.97 -27.31 -4.48
C VAL A 68 -16.75 -27.72 -5.94
N PRO A 69 -17.74 -28.31 -6.63
CA PRO A 69 -17.57 -28.81 -8.00
C PRO A 69 -17.06 -27.75 -8.99
N GLU A 70 -17.49 -26.51 -8.83
CA GLU A 70 -17.08 -25.38 -9.68
C GLU A 70 -15.57 -25.08 -9.58
N LEU A 71 -14.94 -25.47 -8.47
CA LEU A 71 -13.53 -25.21 -8.19
C LEU A 71 -12.65 -26.46 -8.36
N GLU A 72 -13.22 -27.59 -8.80
CA GLU A 72 -12.46 -28.83 -9.08
C GLU A 72 -11.28 -28.62 -10.05
N PRO A 73 -11.34 -27.76 -11.09
CA PRO A 73 -10.19 -27.49 -11.96
C PRO A 73 -8.96 -26.92 -11.23
N TYR A 74 -9.14 -26.33 -10.06
CA TYR A 74 -8.08 -25.73 -9.25
C TYR A 74 -7.65 -26.63 -8.09
N GLU A 75 -8.35 -27.76 -7.85
CA GLU A 75 -7.98 -28.70 -6.78
C GLU A 75 -6.59 -29.29 -7.04
N VAL A 76 -5.74 -29.28 -6.01
CA VAL A 76 -4.46 -29.99 -5.98
C VAL A 76 -4.49 -31.09 -4.94
N GLU A 77 -3.62 -32.08 -5.11
CA GLU A 77 -3.44 -33.12 -4.10
C GLU A 77 -3.00 -32.51 -2.76
N ALA A 78 -3.52 -33.08 -1.68
CA ALA A 78 -3.12 -32.68 -0.34
C ALA A 78 -1.59 -32.85 -0.19
N PRO A 79 -0.87 -31.82 0.29
CA PRO A 79 0.57 -31.93 0.46
C PRO A 79 0.88 -33.02 1.50
N ALA A 80 1.77 -33.94 1.15
CA ALA A 80 2.21 -35.01 2.05
C ALA A 80 2.92 -34.48 3.31
N THR A 81 3.52 -33.29 3.19
CA THR A 81 4.19 -32.57 4.28
C THR A 81 3.57 -31.18 4.41
N PRO A 82 2.55 -31.00 5.26
CA PRO A 82 1.92 -29.70 5.46
C PRO A 82 2.84 -28.76 6.24
N ASP A 83 3.23 -27.66 5.60
CA ASP A 83 4.05 -26.61 6.21
C ASP A 83 3.15 -25.61 6.95
N ARG A 84 3.64 -25.03 8.06
CA ARG A 84 3.02 -23.81 8.64
C ARG A 84 3.54 -22.61 7.87
N VAL A 85 2.72 -22.09 6.97
CA VAL A 85 3.05 -21.00 6.06
C VAL A 85 2.67 -19.65 6.69
N PHE A 86 3.52 -18.64 6.55
CA PHE A 86 3.13 -17.24 6.70
C PHE A 86 2.55 -16.75 5.37
N ALA A 87 1.22 -16.57 5.33
CA ALA A 87 0.50 -15.97 4.22
C ALA A 87 0.81 -14.47 4.16
N GLY A 88 1.74 -14.05 3.29
CA GLY A 88 1.83 -12.67 2.84
C GLY A 88 1.05 -12.55 1.53
N SER A 89 0.16 -11.57 1.41
CA SER A 89 -0.28 -11.11 0.09
C SER A 89 0.89 -10.37 -0.57
N ASP A 90 1.12 -10.62 -1.86
CA ASP A 90 2.06 -9.82 -2.67
C ASP A 90 1.55 -8.37 -2.87
N ASP A 91 0.34 -8.06 -2.40
CA ASP A 91 -0.17 -6.71 -2.28
C ASP A 91 0.79 -5.86 -1.44
N VAL A 92 1.68 -5.15 -2.13
CA VAL A 92 2.39 -4.01 -1.58
C VAL A 92 1.31 -2.99 -1.23
N ALA A 93 0.93 -2.95 0.05
CA ALA A 93 0.02 -1.93 0.54
C ALA A 93 0.52 -0.57 0.06
N PRO A 94 -0.33 0.27 -0.56
CA PRO A 94 0.10 1.56 -1.06
C PRO A 94 0.77 2.32 0.10
N PRO A 95 1.87 3.04 -0.18
CA PRO A 95 2.57 3.78 0.86
C PRO A 95 1.57 4.71 1.55
N ARG A 96 1.47 4.58 2.88
CA ARG A 96 0.58 5.42 3.67
C ARG A 96 1.10 6.85 3.59
N VAL A 97 0.24 7.78 3.16
CA VAL A 97 0.53 9.22 3.20
C VAL A 97 0.64 9.63 4.67
N PRO A 98 1.79 10.15 5.13
CA PRO A 98 1.89 10.67 6.49
C PRO A 98 0.89 11.81 6.70
N ALA A 99 0.13 11.78 7.80
CA ALA A 99 -0.78 12.89 8.13
C ALA A 99 -0.03 14.18 8.48
N ARG A 100 1.22 14.06 8.95
CA ARG A 100 2.12 15.16 9.25
C ARG A 100 3.57 14.80 8.92
N VAL A 101 4.37 15.80 8.58
CA VAL A 101 5.83 15.69 8.42
C VAL A 101 6.51 16.88 9.09
N THR A 102 7.72 16.70 9.60
CA THR A 102 8.48 17.80 10.19
C THR A 102 8.85 18.84 9.13
N ARG A 103 9.08 20.08 9.56
CA ARG A 103 9.54 21.16 8.68
C ARG A 103 10.80 20.78 7.89
N ARG A 104 11.76 20.10 8.54
CA ARG A 104 12.98 19.61 7.91
C ARG A 104 12.65 18.66 6.76
N GLN A 105 11.84 17.64 7.02
CA GLN A 105 11.43 16.63 6.05
C GLN A 105 10.71 17.25 4.85
N ALA A 106 9.75 18.15 5.09
CA ALA A 106 9.02 18.83 4.02
C ALA A 106 9.95 19.67 3.14
N ARG A 107 10.82 20.49 3.75
CA ARG A 107 11.77 21.33 3.02
C ARG A 107 12.77 20.51 2.20
N GLN A 108 13.26 19.40 2.74
CA GLN A 108 14.13 18.48 2.00
C GLN A 108 13.38 17.80 0.85
N ALA A 109 12.15 17.33 1.06
CA ALA A 109 11.34 16.71 0.01
C ALA A 109 11.04 17.69 -1.14
N LEU A 110 10.69 18.95 -0.82
CA LEU A 110 10.52 20.04 -1.78
C LEU A 110 11.81 20.33 -2.56
N ALA A 111 12.96 20.36 -1.88
CA ALA A 111 14.25 20.60 -2.52
C ALA A 111 14.61 19.45 -3.49
N LEU A 112 14.41 18.20 -3.06
CA LEU A 112 14.60 17.02 -3.89
C LEU A 112 13.60 16.93 -5.05
N ALA A 113 12.43 17.57 -4.93
CA ALA A 113 11.46 17.71 -6.01
C ALA A 113 11.75 18.89 -6.94
N GLY A 114 12.75 19.74 -6.64
CA GLY A 114 13.04 20.96 -7.39
C GLY A 114 12.00 22.08 -7.21
N LEU A 115 11.09 21.94 -6.24
CA LEU A 115 9.96 22.86 -6.02
C LEU A 115 10.19 23.84 -4.88
N PHE A 116 11.24 23.66 -4.07
CA PHE A 116 11.51 24.52 -2.91
C PHE A 116 11.58 26.02 -3.27
N ALA A 117 12.21 26.35 -4.40
CA ALA A 117 12.34 27.73 -4.86
C ALA A 117 11.01 28.36 -5.32
N ALA A 118 9.99 27.55 -5.61
CA ALA A 118 8.66 28.03 -6.03
C ALA A 118 7.77 28.45 -4.85
N VAL A 119 8.09 28.05 -3.62
CA VAL A 119 7.24 28.31 -2.44
C VAL A 119 7.15 29.80 -2.12
N GLN A 120 8.28 30.52 -2.05
CA GLN A 120 8.26 31.95 -1.71
C GLN A 120 7.50 32.78 -2.76
N PRO A 121 7.74 32.60 -4.09
CA PRO A 121 6.91 33.24 -5.11
C PRO A 121 5.42 32.94 -5.00
N ALA A 122 5.04 31.71 -4.61
CA ALA A 122 3.65 31.35 -4.40
C ALA A 122 3.02 32.09 -3.20
N ILE A 123 3.77 32.26 -2.10
CA ILE A 123 3.33 33.08 -0.96
C ILE A 123 3.20 34.55 -1.39
N ASP A 124 4.21 35.11 -2.08
CA ASP A 124 4.22 36.51 -2.51
C ASP A 124 3.07 36.85 -3.47
N ALA A 125 2.59 35.87 -4.23
CA ALA A 125 1.49 36.00 -5.17
C ALA A 125 0.10 36.08 -4.50
N ILE A 126 -0.03 35.77 -3.20
CA ILE A 126 -1.30 35.85 -2.48
C ILE A 126 -1.79 37.32 -2.47
N PRO A 127 -2.95 37.66 -3.07
CA PRO A 127 -3.37 39.06 -3.22
C PRO A 127 -3.73 39.76 -1.91
N ASP A 128 -4.37 39.03 -0.99
CA ASP A 128 -4.78 39.57 0.30
C ASP A 128 -3.56 39.72 1.23
N PRO A 129 -3.24 40.95 1.70
CA PRO A 129 -2.06 41.18 2.53
C PRO A 129 -2.07 40.43 3.86
N GLN A 130 -3.25 40.22 4.45
CA GLN A 130 -3.39 39.53 5.72
C GLN A 130 -3.18 38.02 5.54
N GLN A 131 -3.78 37.41 4.52
CA GLN A 131 -3.57 36.00 4.18
C GLN A 131 -2.12 35.72 3.81
N ARG A 132 -1.49 36.62 3.04
CA ARG A 132 -0.06 36.51 2.71
C ARG A 132 0.80 36.50 3.97
N GLN A 133 0.54 37.42 4.90
CA GLN A 133 1.28 37.48 6.15
C GLN A 133 1.09 36.21 6.98
N LEU A 134 -0.12 35.67 7.05
CA LEU A 134 -0.39 34.40 7.75
C LEU A 134 0.32 33.22 7.08
N ALA A 135 0.31 33.14 5.74
CA ALA A 135 1.03 32.12 4.99
C ALA A 135 2.54 32.16 5.22
N GLN A 136 3.12 33.37 5.26
CA GLN A 136 4.53 33.56 5.57
C GLN A 136 4.86 33.07 6.97
N ILE A 137 4.08 33.47 7.99
CA ILE A 137 4.27 33.03 9.38
C ILE A 137 4.17 31.51 9.46
N GLU A 138 3.19 30.90 8.81
CA GLU A 138 3.04 29.45 8.84
C GLU A 138 4.23 28.74 8.19
N TRP A 139 4.71 29.21 7.04
CA TRP A 139 5.91 28.66 6.38
C TRP A 139 7.19 28.84 7.22
N ASP A 140 7.28 29.95 7.96
CA ASP A 140 8.47 30.34 8.71
C ASP A 140 8.54 29.77 10.12
N ASP A 141 7.40 29.51 10.76
CA ASP A 141 7.36 29.14 12.18
C ASP A 141 6.82 27.73 12.44
N SER A 142 6.16 27.09 11.46
CA SER A 142 5.68 25.72 11.60
C SER A 142 6.82 24.75 11.89
N GLN A 143 6.64 23.96 12.95
CA GLN A 143 7.54 22.83 13.26
C GLN A 143 7.16 21.58 12.45
N ASP A 144 5.88 21.44 12.15
CA ASP A 144 5.29 20.34 11.39
C ASP A 144 4.32 20.89 10.35
N PHE A 145 4.23 20.19 9.23
CA PHE A 145 3.25 20.41 8.18
C PHE A 145 2.26 19.27 8.16
N GLU A 146 0.97 19.59 8.18
CA GLU A 146 -0.12 18.61 8.19
C GLU A 146 -0.78 18.55 6.81
N ARG A 147 -1.04 17.33 6.32
CA ARG A 147 -1.50 17.08 4.96
C ARG A 147 -2.87 17.70 4.65
N GLU A 148 -3.73 17.80 5.65
CA GLU A 148 -5.10 18.28 5.51
C GLU A 148 -5.25 19.79 5.78
N ARG A 149 -4.16 20.50 6.08
CA ARG A 149 -4.23 21.94 6.34
C ARG A 149 -4.59 22.71 5.06
N PRO A 150 -5.65 23.55 5.07
CA PRO A 150 -6.09 24.27 3.86
C PRO A 150 -4.99 25.11 3.22
N LEU A 151 -4.23 25.87 4.01
CA LEU A 151 -3.17 26.74 3.50
C LEU A 151 -2.03 25.95 2.83
N LEU A 152 -1.70 24.77 3.35
CA LEU A 152 -0.70 23.89 2.74
C LEU A 152 -1.18 23.38 1.38
N ILE A 153 -2.46 23.01 1.28
CA ILE A 153 -3.05 22.52 0.03
C ILE A 153 -3.07 23.64 -1.00
N GLU A 154 -3.52 24.84 -0.61
CA GLU A 154 -3.52 26.03 -1.47
C GLU A 154 -2.13 26.37 -2.00
N LEU A 155 -1.11 26.35 -1.14
CA LEU A 155 0.28 26.58 -1.54
C LEU A 155 0.81 25.46 -2.44
N GLY A 156 0.45 24.21 -2.17
CA GLY A 156 0.79 23.06 -3.01
C GLY A 156 0.25 23.22 -4.43
N HIS A 157 -1.02 23.61 -4.56
CA HIS A 157 -1.65 23.90 -5.86
C HIS A 157 -1.00 25.10 -6.55
N ALA A 158 -0.64 26.14 -5.80
CA ALA A 158 0.02 27.33 -6.35
C ALA A 158 1.43 27.05 -6.93
N ILE A 159 2.12 26.02 -6.43
CA ILE A 159 3.41 25.57 -6.98
C ILE A 159 3.26 24.45 -8.04
N GLY A 160 2.03 24.16 -8.48
CA GLY A 160 1.73 23.22 -9.56
C GLY A 160 1.59 21.75 -9.15
N LEU A 161 1.40 21.47 -7.86
CA LEU A 161 1.04 20.13 -7.40
C LEU A 161 -0.48 19.96 -7.42
N ASP A 162 -0.96 18.79 -7.79
CA ASP A 162 -2.31 18.34 -7.45
C ASP A 162 -2.30 17.54 -6.13
N ASP A 163 -3.44 17.05 -5.68
CA ASP A 163 -3.56 16.30 -4.43
C ASP A 163 -2.65 15.07 -4.39
N ALA A 164 -2.51 14.38 -5.54
CA ALA A 164 -1.62 13.23 -5.68
C ALA A 164 -0.13 13.64 -5.60
N GLY A 165 0.23 14.79 -6.16
CA GLY A 165 1.57 15.38 -6.05
C GLY A 165 1.91 15.77 -4.62
N ILE A 166 0.94 16.30 -3.87
CA ILE A 166 1.11 16.60 -2.44
C ILE A 166 1.29 15.29 -1.65
N ASP A 167 0.50 14.25 -1.93
CA ASP A 167 0.63 12.92 -1.30
C ASP A 167 2.01 12.32 -1.54
N ALA A 168 2.49 12.35 -2.78
CA ALA A 168 3.83 11.87 -3.15
C ALA A 168 4.94 12.62 -2.40
N LEU A 169 4.75 13.93 -2.18
CA LEU A 169 5.71 14.75 -1.43
C LEU A 169 5.71 14.39 0.06
N PHE A 170 4.54 14.14 0.66
CA PHE A 170 4.41 13.69 2.04
C PHE A 170 4.99 12.29 2.26
N ILE A 171 4.73 11.35 1.34
CA ILE A 171 5.32 10.01 1.37
C ILE A 171 6.85 10.10 1.32
N ARG A 172 7.41 10.90 0.42
CA ARG A 172 8.85 11.12 0.32
C ARG A 172 9.41 11.74 1.61
N ALA A 173 8.76 12.78 2.12
CA ALA A 173 9.17 13.48 3.33
C ALA A 173 9.19 12.55 4.55
N GLY A 174 8.22 11.64 4.68
CA GLY A 174 8.18 10.65 5.77
C GLY A 174 9.37 9.67 5.79
N GLY A 175 10.07 9.52 4.66
CA GLY A 175 11.28 8.69 4.55
C GLY A 175 12.60 9.43 4.86
N LEU A 176 12.57 10.71 5.23
CA LEU A 176 13.74 11.58 5.47
C LEU A 176 13.95 11.90 6.96
#